data_AF-A0A243A5W6-F1
#
_entry.id   AF-A0A243A5W6-F1
#
_cell.length_a   1.000
_cell.length_b   1.000
_cell.length_c   1.000
_cell.angle_alpha   90.00
_cell.angle_beta   90.00
_cell.angle_gamma   90.00
#
_symmetry.space_group_name_H-M   'P 1'
#
loop_
_entity.id
_entity.type
_entity.pdbx_description
1 polymer ?
#
loop_
_entity_poly.entity_id
_entity_poly.type
_entity_poly.pdbx_seq_one_letter_code
_entity_poly.pdbx_strand_id
1 'polypeptide(L)'
;MYEKITKEITMVANRISSIRTFQESLLHLIRKVIDFDAACFTAIDPISFLSTGAFTDESVEKIHPQLFMNEFLEDDFNKFKYLSEHYPHVASLSMVTNGEQKKSSRYRNILKPASFGDELRGVCMSKGNCFGHLSLFRGSTSPAFHIDDCKYLATIVPIAGEALKKAFPKPFSEEKVIGTGTIILSEDFNLLYWNQDGSDWLSNLRKYEQLNIKEIPRPIRAVCSKVKANEYNVGCMNREEKVCIPLAYGHFLIIRASKLERTSSFQGGYVVLFERARPEEIFPLITEVYSFTTREKQVIRKILTGMSTKELAHELCISIYTVQDHLKSIFEKTGVSSRNELVWEVFSRFCFDVDE
;
A
#
# COMPACT_ATOMS: atom_id res chain seq x y z
N MET A 1 14.96 11.73 25.02
CA MET A 1 14.61 12.26 23.68
C MET A 1 13.65 11.33 22.96
N TYR A 2 14.00 10.04 22.78
CA TYR A 2 13.16 8.99 22.17
C TYR A 2 11.68 9.04 22.63
N GLU A 3 11.39 8.94 23.93
CA GLU A 3 10.01 8.95 24.44
C GLU A 3 9.20 10.21 24.08
N LYS A 4 9.84 11.38 24.07
CA LYS A 4 9.19 12.64 23.71
C LYS A 4 8.75 12.62 22.25
N ILE A 5 9.65 12.20 21.36
CA ILE A 5 9.36 12.11 19.93
C ILE A 5 8.34 11.01 19.65
N THR A 6 8.40 9.85 20.33
CA THR A 6 7.36 8.80 20.21
C THR A 6 5.98 9.32 20.60
N LYS A 7 5.88 10.15 21.65
CA LYS A 7 4.60 10.80 22.03
C LYS A 7 4.12 11.77 20.94
N GLU A 8 4.99 12.59 20.37
CA GLU A 8 4.66 13.47 19.24
C GLU A 8 4.17 12.67 18.02
N ILE A 9 4.88 11.60 17.65
CA ILE A 9 4.49 10.69 16.57
C ILE A 9 3.11 10.08 16.83
N THR A 10 2.85 9.64 18.06
CA THR A 10 1.55 9.06 18.45
C THR A 10 0.42 10.09 18.33
N MET A 11 0.67 11.36 18.70
CA MET A 11 -0.33 12.42 18.54
C MET A 11 -0.64 12.70 17.07
N VAL A 12 0.37 12.76 16.21
CA VAL A 12 0.21 12.94 14.76
C VAL A 12 -0.54 11.75 14.13
N ALA A 13 -0.16 10.52 14.52
CA ALA A 13 -0.81 9.29 14.07
C ALA A 13 -2.31 9.22 14.44
N ASN A 14 -2.71 9.79 15.57
CA ASN A 14 -4.11 9.84 15.98
C ASN A 14 -4.94 10.92 15.28
N ARG A 15 -4.31 11.90 14.61
CA ARG A 15 -4.97 13.05 13.97
C ARG A 15 -4.79 13.09 12.46
N ILE A 16 -4.67 11.93 11.81
CA ILE A 16 -4.45 11.87 10.37
C ILE A 16 -5.64 12.45 9.61
N SER A 17 -5.36 13.55 8.89
CA SER A 17 -6.21 14.15 7.89
C SER A 17 -5.95 13.58 6.49
N SER A 18 -4.67 13.34 6.15
CA SER A 18 -4.26 12.73 4.88
C SER A 18 -3.05 11.82 5.07
N ILE A 19 -2.94 10.76 4.26
CA ILE A 19 -1.78 9.84 4.27
C ILE A 19 -0.48 10.61 3.97
N ARG A 20 -0.51 11.55 3.01
CA ARG A 20 0.67 12.30 2.59
C ARG A 20 1.22 13.20 3.70
N THR A 21 0.35 14.01 4.32
CA THR A 21 0.76 14.89 5.43
C THR A 21 1.26 14.06 6.62
N PHE A 22 0.68 12.89 6.85
CA PHE A 22 1.18 11.95 7.85
C PHE A 22 2.58 11.43 7.52
N GLN A 23 2.83 11.00 6.28
CA GLN A 23 4.14 10.50 5.85
C GLN A 23 5.23 11.56 6.05
N GLU A 24 4.98 12.79 5.60
CA GLU A 24 5.89 13.94 5.76
C GLU A 24 6.17 14.26 7.23
N SER A 25 5.11 14.36 8.04
CA SER A 25 5.23 14.67 9.46
C SER A 25 5.97 13.58 10.23
N LEU A 26 5.70 12.31 9.91
CA LEU A 26 6.38 11.17 10.54
C LEU A 26 7.87 11.21 10.24
N LEU A 27 8.25 11.37 8.96
CA LEU A 27 9.66 11.43 8.56
C LEU A 27 10.38 12.62 9.18
N HIS A 28 9.73 13.80 9.25
CA HIS A 28 10.28 14.96 9.94
C HIS A 28 10.56 14.68 11.43
N LEU A 29 9.67 13.95 12.12
CA LEU A 29 9.85 13.59 13.52
C LEU A 29 10.92 12.50 13.72
N ILE A 30 10.96 11.48 12.85
CA ILE A 30 11.99 10.44 12.89
C ILE A 30 13.39 11.06 12.69
N ARG A 31 13.53 12.05 11.80
CA ARG A 31 14.80 12.74 11.53
C ARG A 31 15.40 13.45 12.74
N LYS A 32 14.61 13.77 13.75
CA LYS A 32 15.10 14.35 15.02
C LYS A 32 15.84 13.35 15.91
N VAL A 33 15.80 12.06 15.56
CA VAL A 33 16.27 10.95 16.40
C VAL A 33 17.18 10.00 15.63
N ILE A 34 16.77 9.58 14.43
CA ILE A 34 17.58 8.80 13.51
C ILE A 34 18.11 9.77 12.46
N ASP A 35 19.42 9.88 12.35
CA ASP A 35 20.04 10.62 11.27
C ASP A 35 19.96 9.82 9.96
N PHE A 36 19.52 10.47 8.88
CA PHE A 36 19.42 9.90 7.54
C PHE A 36 19.44 11.00 6.49
N ASP A 37 19.98 10.72 5.31
CA ASP A 37 20.16 11.70 4.24
C ASP A 37 18.94 11.79 3.33
N ALA A 38 18.25 10.66 3.13
CA ALA A 38 17.02 10.60 2.34
C ALA A 38 16.06 9.54 2.86
N ALA A 39 14.79 9.65 2.50
CA ALA A 39 13.75 8.69 2.86
C ALA A 39 12.73 8.45 1.74
N CYS A 40 12.12 7.28 1.80
CA CYS A 40 10.89 6.95 1.10
C CYS A 40 9.91 6.33 2.09
N PHE A 41 8.67 6.82 2.14
CA PHE A 41 7.61 6.24 2.95
C PHE A 41 6.37 6.02 2.07
N THR A 42 6.03 4.75 1.88
CA THR A 42 4.99 4.28 0.96
C THR A 42 3.83 3.70 1.76
N ALA A 43 2.61 4.10 1.40
CA ALA A 43 1.39 3.38 1.76
C ALA A 43 1.13 2.31 0.71
N ILE A 44 0.59 1.17 1.15
CA ILE A 44 0.31 0.04 0.25
C ILE A 44 -1.13 -0.42 0.35
N ASP A 45 -1.58 -1.09 -0.70
CA ASP A 45 -2.74 -1.96 -0.67
C ASP A 45 -2.36 -3.24 0.10
N PRO A 46 -3.02 -3.54 1.24
CA PRO A 46 -2.66 -4.68 2.09
C PRO A 46 -2.90 -6.04 1.42
N ILE A 47 -3.68 -6.10 0.34
CA ILE A 47 -3.97 -7.33 -0.40
C ILE A 47 -2.92 -7.57 -1.48
N SER A 48 -2.68 -6.58 -2.34
CA SER A 48 -1.70 -6.71 -3.45
C SER A 48 -0.25 -6.43 -3.03
N PHE A 49 -0.05 -5.79 -1.88
CA PHE A 49 1.24 -5.28 -1.41
C PHE A 49 1.85 -4.19 -2.31
N LEU A 50 1.07 -3.63 -3.24
CA LEU A 50 1.50 -2.61 -4.17
C LEU A 50 1.29 -1.20 -3.61
N SER A 51 2.14 -0.27 -4.04
CA SER A 51 2.10 1.14 -3.62
C SER A 51 0.77 1.78 -3.99
N THR A 52 0.10 2.41 -3.02
CA THR A 52 -1.07 3.29 -3.23
C THR A 52 -0.69 4.77 -3.24
N GLY A 53 0.54 5.07 -2.80
CA GLY A 53 1.14 6.40 -2.85
C GLY A 53 2.34 6.49 -1.91
N ALA A 54 3.27 7.40 -2.19
CA ALA A 54 4.43 7.59 -1.31
C ALA A 54 4.85 9.05 -1.19
N PHE A 55 5.52 9.33 -0.08
CA PHE A 55 6.48 10.41 0.02
C PHE A 55 7.87 9.87 -0.34
N THR A 56 8.63 10.58 -1.17
CA THR A 56 9.99 10.18 -1.55
C THR A 56 10.83 11.43 -1.76
N ASP A 57 12.00 11.48 -1.12
CA ASP A 57 12.97 12.54 -1.36
C ASP A 57 13.53 12.47 -2.81
N GLU A 58 13.88 13.62 -3.39
CA GLU A 58 14.27 13.75 -4.80
C GLU A 58 15.45 12.84 -5.22
N SER A 59 16.42 12.65 -4.31
CA SER A 59 17.57 11.76 -4.54
C SER A 59 17.16 10.30 -4.68
N VAL A 60 16.12 9.88 -3.97
CA VAL A 60 15.57 8.51 -4.04
C VAL A 60 14.64 8.38 -5.24
N GLU A 61 13.91 9.43 -5.64
CA GLU A 61 13.02 9.38 -6.81
C GLU A 61 13.76 8.99 -8.09
N LYS A 62 14.99 9.49 -8.26
CA LYS A 62 15.86 9.20 -9.42
C LYS A 62 16.19 7.71 -9.58
N ILE A 63 16.24 6.96 -8.48
CA ILE A 63 16.52 5.52 -8.46
C ILE A 63 15.28 4.66 -8.18
N HIS A 64 14.14 5.28 -7.90
CA HIS A 64 12.92 4.60 -7.49
C HIS A 64 12.42 3.53 -8.48
N PRO A 65 12.48 3.73 -9.82
CA PRO A 65 12.13 2.69 -10.77
C PRO A 65 12.98 1.41 -10.60
N GLN A 66 14.28 1.56 -10.35
CA GLN A 66 15.18 0.42 -10.14
C GLN A 66 14.93 -0.27 -8.81
N LEU A 67 14.56 0.48 -7.76
CA LEU A 67 14.20 -0.08 -6.47
C LEU A 67 12.94 -0.96 -6.56
N PHE A 68 11.93 -0.53 -7.34
CA PHE A 68 10.75 -1.37 -7.61
C PHE A 68 11.11 -2.64 -8.37
N MET A 69 11.94 -2.52 -9.43
CA MET A 69 12.40 -3.69 -10.17
C MET A 69 13.10 -4.69 -9.24
N ASN A 70 14.07 -4.23 -8.44
CA ASN A 70 14.74 -5.10 -7.48
C ASN A 70 13.72 -5.75 -6.52
N GLU A 71 12.78 -5.00 -5.94
CA GLU A 71 11.81 -5.52 -4.98
C GLU A 71 10.97 -6.67 -5.54
N PHE A 72 10.58 -6.62 -6.82
CA PHE A 72 9.71 -7.64 -7.43
C PHE A 72 10.42 -8.73 -8.25
N LEU A 73 11.59 -8.43 -8.85
CA LEU A 73 12.26 -9.30 -9.83
C LEU A 73 13.50 -10.01 -9.30
N GLU A 74 14.14 -9.47 -8.26
CA GLU A 74 15.45 -9.96 -7.82
C GLU A 74 15.37 -10.48 -6.40
N ASP A 75 15.98 -11.63 -6.13
CA ASP A 75 16.26 -12.05 -4.76
C ASP A 75 17.30 -11.11 -4.13
N ASP A 76 16.99 -10.61 -2.94
CA ASP A 76 17.87 -9.69 -2.22
C ASP A 76 17.51 -9.66 -0.72
N PHE A 77 18.29 -8.92 0.06
CA PHE A 77 18.09 -8.75 1.49
C PHE A 77 16.97 -7.75 1.81
N ASN A 78 16.32 -7.97 2.95
CA ASN A 78 15.34 -7.06 3.55
C ASN A 78 14.17 -6.69 2.60
N LYS A 79 13.65 -7.65 1.85
CA LYS A 79 12.40 -7.48 1.08
C LYS A 79 11.26 -7.13 2.02
N PHE A 80 10.38 -6.22 1.62
CA PHE A 80 9.28 -5.76 2.47
C PHE A 80 8.33 -6.90 2.82
N LYS A 81 8.06 -7.79 1.86
CA LYS A 81 7.24 -8.98 2.11
C LYS A 81 7.86 -9.88 3.18
N TYR A 82 9.17 -10.16 3.06
CA TYR A 82 9.91 -10.92 4.07
C TYR A 82 9.85 -10.24 5.45
N LEU A 83 10.13 -8.94 5.53
CA LEU A 83 10.06 -8.20 6.79
C LEU A 83 8.66 -8.18 7.41
N SER A 84 7.58 -8.23 6.61
CA SER A 84 6.22 -8.28 7.15
C SER A 84 5.90 -9.59 7.87
N GLU A 85 6.60 -10.67 7.51
CA GLU A 85 6.39 -12.01 8.06
C GLU A 85 7.37 -12.30 9.22
N HIS A 86 8.43 -11.49 9.36
CA HIS A 86 9.50 -11.73 10.33
C HIS A 86 9.71 -10.54 11.27
N TYR A 87 9.59 -10.79 12.57
CA TYR A 87 9.97 -9.84 13.61
C TYR A 87 11.50 -9.55 13.52
N PRO A 88 11.98 -8.30 13.68
CA PRO A 88 11.30 -7.13 14.25
C PRO A 88 10.63 -6.20 13.24
N HIS A 89 10.31 -6.67 12.02
CA HIS A 89 9.72 -5.85 10.95
C HIS A 89 10.61 -4.68 10.48
N VAL A 90 11.88 -4.67 10.92
CA VAL A 90 12.87 -3.62 10.65
C VAL A 90 14.21 -4.28 10.45
N ALA A 91 14.97 -3.84 9.44
CA ALA A 91 16.33 -4.31 9.23
C ALA A 91 17.18 -3.29 8.46
N SER A 92 18.43 -3.15 8.88
CA SER A 92 19.48 -2.45 8.13
C SER A 92 20.18 -3.41 7.17
N LEU A 93 20.55 -2.91 5.99
CA LEU A 93 21.28 -3.67 4.99
C LEU A 93 22.70 -4.00 5.45
N SER A 94 23.43 -3.04 6.03
CA SER A 94 24.75 -3.27 6.60
C SER A 94 24.72 -4.34 7.70
N MET A 95 23.71 -4.32 8.56
CA MET A 95 23.60 -5.27 9.66
C MET A 95 23.31 -6.70 9.17
N VAL A 96 22.33 -6.90 8.29
CA VAL A 96 21.98 -8.24 7.80
C VAL A 96 23.10 -8.84 6.94
N THR A 97 23.95 -8.00 6.36
CA THR A 97 25.12 -8.43 5.57
C THR A 97 26.42 -8.44 6.37
N ASN A 98 26.40 -8.16 7.68
CA ASN A 98 27.59 -8.04 8.54
C ASN A 98 28.68 -7.10 7.95
N GLY A 99 28.25 -5.96 7.39
CA GLY A 99 29.13 -4.98 6.74
C GLY A 99 29.57 -5.34 5.32
N GLU A 100 29.03 -6.42 4.75
CA GLU A 100 29.31 -6.84 3.37
C GLU A 100 28.15 -6.48 2.43
N GLN A 101 27.73 -5.20 2.41
CA GLN A 101 26.59 -4.74 1.60
C GLN A 101 26.74 -5.08 0.11
N LYS A 102 27.99 -5.26 -0.36
CA LYS A 102 28.29 -5.75 -1.71
C LYS A 102 27.64 -7.09 -2.05
N LYS A 103 27.13 -7.88 -1.08
CA LYS A 103 26.34 -9.08 -1.35
C LYS A 103 24.96 -8.77 -1.94
N SER A 104 24.38 -7.63 -1.61
CA SER A 104 23.09 -7.18 -2.14
C SER A 104 23.22 -6.64 -3.58
N SER A 105 22.36 -7.10 -4.49
CA SER A 105 22.29 -6.56 -5.85
C SER A 105 21.80 -5.12 -5.84
N ARG A 106 20.80 -4.79 -5.02
CA ARG A 106 20.30 -3.43 -4.78
C ARG A 106 21.42 -2.50 -4.36
N TYR A 107 22.28 -2.92 -3.44
CA TYR A 107 23.41 -2.09 -3.04
C TYR A 107 24.40 -1.86 -4.18
N ARG A 108 24.85 -2.92 -4.85
CA ARG A 108 25.87 -2.83 -5.91
C ARG A 108 25.42 -1.99 -7.09
N ASN A 109 24.18 -2.20 -7.53
CA ASN A 109 23.70 -1.73 -8.82
C ASN A 109 22.87 -0.43 -8.70
N ILE A 110 22.32 -0.13 -7.52
CA ILE A 110 21.36 0.97 -7.35
C ILE A 110 21.84 1.96 -6.27
N LEU A 111 22.04 1.51 -5.03
CA LEU A 111 22.34 2.40 -3.91
C LEU A 111 23.73 3.03 -4.01
N LYS A 112 24.76 2.20 -4.25
CA LYS A 112 26.14 2.67 -4.31
C LYS A 112 26.38 3.67 -5.45
N PRO A 113 25.91 3.44 -6.70
CA PRO A 113 26.02 4.44 -7.76
C PRO A 113 25.28 5.75 -7.46
N ALA A 114 24.20 5.69 -6.67
CA ALA A 114 23.46 6.85 -6.19
C ALA A 114 24.06 7.49 -4.92
N SER A 115 25.28 7.11 -4.54
CA SER A 115 26.00 7.62 -3.36
C SER A 115 25.36 7.28 -2.00
N PHE A 116 24.55 6.23 -1.92
CA PHE A 116 24.05 5.70 -0.64
C PHE A 116 24.94 4.56 -0.12
N GLY A 117 25.28 4.62 1.16
CA GLY A 117 26.14 3.68 1.88
C GLY A 117 25.39 2.61 2.67
N ASP A 118 24.20 2.94 3.18
CA ASP A 118 23.36 2.00 3.93
C ASP A 118 21.86 2.34 3.79
N GLU A 119 21.01 1.35 4.04
CA GLU A 119 19.55 1.48 4.01
C GLU A 119 18.94 0.76 5.20
N LEU A 120 18.10 1.48 5.95
CA LEU A 120 17.27 0.94 7.02
C LEU A 120 15.82 0.85 6.53
N ARG A 121 15.27 -0.35 6.50
CA ARG A 121 13.89 -0.62 6.10
C ARG A 121 13.02 -0.94 7.30
N GLY A 122 11.76 -0.50 7.26
CA GLY A 122 10.74 -0.86 8.23
C GLY A 122 9.38 -1.05 7.57
N VAL A 123 8.62 -2.05 8.02
CA VAL A 123 7.25 -2.30 7.53
C VAL A 123 6.22 -1.96 8.60
N CYS A 124 5.19 -1.24 8.19
CA CYS A 124 4.17 -0.63 9.06
C CYS A 124 3.04 -1.63 9.31
N MET A 125 3.21 -2.44 10.35
CA MET A 125 2.28 -3.52 10.71
C MET A 125 1.17 -3.03 11.66
N SER A 126 -0.07 -3.45 11.45
CA SER A 126 -1.15 -3.36 12.43
C SER A 126 -2.03 -4.62 12.38
N LYS A 127 -2.29 -5.19 13.57
CA LYS A 127 -3.11 -6.41 13.77
C LYS A 127 -2.81 -7.54 12.76
N GLY A 128 -1.52 -7.76 12.46
CA GLY A 128 -1.05 -8.83 11.57
C GLY A 128 -0.98 -8.47 10.08
N ASN A 129 -1.41 -7.27 9.68
CA ASN A 129 -1.39 -6.81 8.30
C ASN A 129 -0.41 -5.64 8.09
N CYS A 130 0.18 -5.57 6.91
CA CYS A 130 1.04 -4.47 6.50
C CYS A 130 0.23 -3.40 5.76
N PHE A 131 0.35 -2.14 6.17
CA PHE A 131 -0.35 -1.00 5.53
C PHE A 131 0.62 -0.01 4.86
N GLY A 132 1.91 -0.23 5.01
CA GLY A 132 2.94 0.59 4.35
C GLY A 132 4.34 0.13 4.72
N HIS A 133 5.33 0.79 4.13
CA HIS A 133 6.72 0.54 4.43
C HIS A 133 7.54 1.81 4.24
N LEU A 134 8.67 1.90 4.93
CA LEU A 134 9.58 3.01 4.79
C LEU A 134 11.03 2.53 4.64
N SER A 135 11.80 3.28 3.88
CA SER A 135 13.25 3.15 3.73
C SER A 135 13.90 4.47 4.13
N LEU A 136 14.87 4.41 5.04
CA LEU A 136 15.77 5.51 5.37
C LEU A 136 17.14 5.20 4.79
N PHE A 137 17.77 6.20 4.17
CA PHE A 137 19.04 6.05 3.48
C PHE A 137 20.10 6.92 4.12
N ARG A 138 21.32 6.40 4.22
CA ARG A 138 22.51 7.17 4.57
C ARG A 138 23.47 7.21 3.40
N GLY A 139 24.11 8.35 3.20
CA GLY A 139 25.13 8.58 2.20
C GLY A 139 26.35 7.70 2.42
N SER A 140 27.15 7.53 1.37
CA SER A 140 28.36 6.71 1.39
C SER A 140 29.44 7.21 2.36
N THR A 141 29.39 8.49 2.74
CA THR A 141 30.29 9.12 3.73
C THR A 141 29.76 9.05 5.16
N SER A 142 28.47 8.75 5.34
CA SER A 142 27.80 8.69 6.64
C SER A 142 28.00 7.31 7.27
N PRO A 143 28.09 7.20 8.62
CA PRO A 143 28.20 5.91 9.28
C PRO A 143 26.94 5.07 9.06
N ALA A 144 27.10 3.75 8.91
CA ALA A 144 25.99 2.81 8.76
C ALA A 144 25.00 2.88 9.94
N PHE A 145 23.75 2.44 9.71
CA PHE A 145 22.71 2.45 10.74
C PHE A 145 23.10 1.57 11.94
N HIS A 146 22.88 2.08 13.15
CA HIS A 146 23.19 1.36 14.38
C HIS A 146 22.02 0.46 14.82
N ILE A 147 22.28 -0.50 15.70
CA ILE A 147 21.23 -1.35 16.28
C ILE A 147 20.16 -0.52 17.00
N ASP A 148 20.52 0.61 17.59
CA ASP A 148 19.58 1.49 18.28
C ASP A 148 18.65 2.23 17.31
N ASP A 149 19.11 2.53 16.08
CA ASP A 149 18.25 3.05 15.02
C ASP A 149 17.18 2.01 14.65
N CYS A 150 17.58 0.75 14.51
CA CYS A 150 16.67 -0.36 14.22
C CYS A 150 15.66 -0.57 15.36
N LYS A 151 16.12 -0.60 16.61
CA LYS A 151 15.26 -0.76 17.79
C LYS A 151 14.26 0.38 17.90
N TYR A 152 14.70 1.62 17.72
CA TYR A 152 13.79 2.76 17.78
C TYR A 152 12.76 2.71 16.65
N LEU A 153 13.20 2.46 15.41
CA LEU A 153 12.27 2.35 14.29
C LEU A 153 11.26 1.22 14.49
N ALA A 154 11.66 0.09 15.09
CA ALA A 154 10.77 -1.02 15.44
C ALA A 154 9.67 -0.61 16.45
N THR A 155 9.88 0.43 17.27
CA THR A 155 8.81 1.00 18.12
C THR A 155 7.87 1.93 17.36
N ILE A 156 8.31 2.50 16.24
CA ILE A 156 7.56 3.48 15.45
C ILE A 156 6.70 2.81 14.38
N VAL A 157 7.20 1.77 13.71
CA VAL A 157 6.47 1.13 12.61
C VAL A 157 5.09 0.56 12.99
N PRO A 158 4.82 0.06 14.21
CA PRO A 158 3.47 -0.35 14.60
C PRO A 158 2.51 0.85 14.76
N ILE A 159 3.02 1.99 15.25
CA ILE A 159 2.25 3.23 15.36
C ILE A 159 1.88 3.71 13.96
N ALA A 160 2.84 3.71 13.04
CA ALA A 160 2.62 4.08 11.64
C ALA A 160 1.64 3.11 10.95
N GLY A 161 1.72 1.81 11.21
CA GLY A 161 0.81 0.80 10.67
C GLY A 161 -0.63 1.04 11.09
N GLU A 162 -0.87 1.32 12.38
CA GLU A 162 -2.22 1.63 12.89
C GLU A 162 -2.75 2.94 12.30
N ALA A 163 -1.87 3.92 12.12
CA ALA A 163 -2.23 5.21 11.54
C ALA A 163 -2.65 5.07 10.07
N LEU A 164 -1.85 4.37 9.26
CA LEU A 164 -2.14 4.10 7.85
C LEU A 164 -3.41 3.28 7.69
N LYS A 165 -3.62 2.27 8.54
CA LYS A 165 -4.86 1.48 8.57
C LYS A 165 -6.11 2.34 8.78
N LYS A 166 -6.08 3.27 9.76
CA LYS A 166 -7.18 4.20 10.02
C LYS A 166 -7.39 5.22 8.90
N ALA A 167 -6.32 5.56 8.19
CA ALA A 167 -6.36 6.49 7.06
C ALA A 167 -6.70 5.80 5.74
N PHE A 168 -6.57 4.48 5.63
CA PHE A 168 -6.86 3.71 4.42
C PHE A 168 -8.28 3.92 3.90
N PRO A 169 -9.35 3.96 4.71
CA PRO A 169 -10.70 4.27 4.21
C PRO A 169 -10.94 5.78 3.99
N LYS A 170 -9.96 6.65 4.22
CA LYS A 170 -10.13 8.10 4.11
C LYS A 170 -9.76 8.63 2.72
N PRO A 171 -10.52 9.61 2.20
CA PRO A 171 -10.41 10.18 0.86
C PRO A 171 -9.01 10.46 0.32
N PHE A 172 -8.76 10.03 -0.92
CA PHE A 172 -7.99 10.83 -1.88
C PHE A 172 -8.91 11.93 -2.47
N SER A 173 -8.40 13.16 -2.59
CA SER A 173 -9.08 14.41 -3.01
C SER A 173 -10.10 14.26 -4.14
N GLU A 174 -11.20 15.02 -4.08
CA GLU A 174 -12.14 15.23 -5.18
C GLU A 174 -11.49 15.94 -6.37
N GLU A 175 -11.82 15.50 -7.59
CA GLU A 175 -12.40 16.34 -8.63
C GLU A 175 -12.94 15.43 -9.76
N LYS A 176 -14.25 15.56 -10.04
CA LYS A 176 -15.08 14.88 -11.07
C LYS A 176 -15.25 13.36 -10.88
N VAL A 177 -16.47 12.86 -11.04
CA VAL A 177 -16.69 11.42 -11.28
C VAL A 177 -16.07 11.12 -12.63
N ILE A 178 -14.89 10.50 -12.61
CA ILE A 178 -14.21 10.05 -13.83
C ILE A 178 -14.69 8.64 -14.13
N GLY A 179 -15.03 8.40 -15.40
CA GLY A 179 -15.39 7.08 -15.91
C GLY A 179 -14.19 6.14 -16.00
N THR A 180 -14.31 5.14 -16.86
CA THR A 180 -13.24 4.16 -17.09
C THR A 180 -12.12 4.78 -17.92
N GLY A 181 -10.96 4.95 -17.28
CA GLY A 181 -9.75 5.43 -17.93
C GLY A 181 -8.91 4.29 -18.51
N THR A 182 -8.23 4.55 -19.62
CA THR A 182 -7.25 3.64 -20.21
C THR A 182 -6.00 4.41 -20.59
N ILE A 183 -4.83 3.89 -20.21
CA ILE A 183 -3.54 4.32 -20.75
C ILE A 183 -2.75 3.12 -21.26
N ILE A 184 -1.83 3.37 -22.19
CA ILE A 184 -0.86 2.38 -22.65
C ILE A 184 0.54 2.90 -22.37
N LEU A 185 1.36 2.04 -21.80
CA LEU A 185 2.77 2.30 -21.52
C LEU A 185 3.67 1.37 -22.34
N SER A 186 4.86 1.83 -22.70
CA SER A 186 5.92 0.98 -23.28
C SER A 186 6.52 0.03 -22.23
N GLU A 187 7.43 -0.86 -22.65
CA GLU A 187 8.16 -1.75 -21.73
C GLU A 187 9.05 -1.03 -20.70
N ASP A 188 9.39 0.23 -20.99
CA ASP A 188 10.14 1.15 -20.12
C ASP A 188 9.23 2.10 -19.35
N PHE A 189 7.92 1.84 -19.34
CA PHE A 189 6.88 2.64 -18.70
C PHE A 189 6.73 4.07 -19.26
N ASN A 190 7.14 4.31 -20.51
CA ASN A 190 6.84 5.56 -21.18
C ASN A 190 5.40 5.57 -21.67
N LEU A 191 4.68 6.66 -21.47
CA LEU A 191 3.31 6.79 -21.93
C LEU A 191 3.22 6.84 -23.46
N LEU A 192 2.42 5.95 -24.05
CA LEU A 192 2.17 5.85 -25.49
C LEU A 192 0.78 6.32 -25.89
N TYR A 193 -0.21 6.13 -25.02
CA TYR A 193 -1.61 6.47 -25.29
C TYR A 193 -2.37 6.75 -23.99
N TRP A 194 -3.38 7.61 -24.07
CA TRP A 194 -4.46 7.73 -23.10
C TRP A 194 -5.79 8.00 -23.83
N ASN A 195 -6.91 7.61 -23.22
CA ASN A 195 -8.20 8.24 -23.51
C ASN A 195 -8.41 9.46 -22.56
N GLN A 196 -9.54 10.15 -22.68
CA GLN A 196 -9.83 11.34 -21.86
C GLN A 196 -9.84 11.01 -20.35
N ASP A 197 -10.61 10.00 -19.96
CA ASP A 197 -10.71 9.57 -18.56
C ASP A 197 -9.36 9.08 -18.01
N GLY A 198 -8.54 8.43 -18.83
CA GLY A 198 -7.18 8.00 -18.48
C GLY A 198 -6.25 9.18 -18.25
N SER A 199 -6.36 10.24 -19.06
CA SER A 199 -5.63 11.49 -18.85
C SER A 199 -6.06 12.18 -17.55
N ASP A 200 -7.35 12.21 -17.24
CA ASP A 200 -7.89 12.83 -16.03
C ASP A 200 -7.44 12.06 -14.77
N TRP A 201 -7.53 10.73 -14.78
CA TRP A 201 -7.01 9.88 -13.70
C TRP A 201 -5.50 10.07 -13.49
N LEU A 202 -4.74 10.10 -14.57
CA LEU A 202 -3.30 10.31 -14.52
C LEU A 202 -2.94 11.69 -13.94
N SER A 203 -3.69 12.72 -14.32
CA SER A 203 -3.55 14.07 -13.76
C SER A 203 -3.83 14.10 -12.26
N ASN A 204 -4.92 13.48 -11.82
CA ASN A 204 -5.29 13.41 -10.40
C ASN A 204 -4.22 12.68 -9.57
N LEU A 205 -3.75 11.52 -10.03
CA LEU A 205 -2.69 10.77 -9.35
C LEU A 205 -1.36 11.54 -9.32
N ARG A 206 -1.03 12.32 -10.36
CA ARG A 206 0.16 13.20 -10.34
C ARG A 206 0.02 14.32 -9.33
N LYS A 207 -1.15 14.98 -9.26
CA LYS A 207 -1.43 16.00 -8.23
C LYS A 207 -1.28 15.41 -6.83
N TYR A 208 -1.78 14.19 -6.61
CA TYR A 208 -1.66 13.49 -5.33
C TYR A 208 -0.22 13.32 -4.88
N GLU A 209 0.60 12.78 -5.78
CA GLU A 209 1.98 12.45 -5.48
C GLU A 209 2.94 13.65 -5.64
N GLN A 210 2.42 14.81 -6.07
CA GLN A 210 3.16 16.03 -6.41
C GLN A 210 4.21 15.79 -7.50
N LEU A 211 3.81 15.05 -8.54
CA LEU A 211 4.67 14.67 -9.64
C LEU A 211 4.57 15.64 -10.82
N ASN A 212 5.64 15.68 -11.61
CA ASN A 212 5.69 16.39 -12.88
C ASN A 212 4.80 15.72 -13.95
N ILE A 213 4.43 16.49 -14.98
CA ILE A 213 3.54 16.03 -16.06
C ILE A 213 4.10 14.86 -16.89
N LYS A 214 5.42 14.62 -16.85
CA LYS A 214 6.07 13.51 -17.56
C LYS A 214 6.19 12.24 -16.72
N GLU A 215 6.06 12.36 -15.40
CA GLU A 215 6.27 11.23 -14.49
C GLU A 215 5.03 10.35 -14.44
N ILE A 216 5.25 9.05 -14.28
CA ILE A 216 4.18 8.08 -14.07
C ILE A 216 3.98 7.88 -12.57
N PRO A 217 2.76 8.05 -12.04
CA PRO A 217 2.43 7.80 -10.64
C PRO A 217 2.89 6.42 -10.14
N ARG A 218 3.31 6.33 -8.88
CA ARG A 218 3.84 5.10 -8.28
C ARG A 218 2.84 3.94 -8.30
N PRO A 219 1.52 4.12 -8.08
CA PRO A 219 0.60 2.99 -8.17
C PRO A 219 0.60 2.33 -9.55
N ILE A 220 0.67 3.15 -10.61
CA ILE A 220 0.78 2.68 -11.99
C ILE A 220 2.13 1.99 -12.22
N ARG A 221 3.23 2.60 -11.76
CA ARG A 221 4.57 1.98 -11.84
C ARG A 221 4.60 0.64 -11.11
N ALA A 222 4.03 0.56 -9.91
CA ALA A 222 4.05 -0.63 -9.06
C ALA A 222 3.29 -1.78 -9.72
N VAL A 223 2.08 -1.53 -10.22
CA VAL A 223 1.28 -2.57 -10.88
C VAL A 223 1.93 -3.06 -12.17
N CYS A 224 2.45 -2.17 -13.02
CA CYS A 224 3.16 -2.59 -14.25
C CYS A 224 4.48 -3.31 -13.94
N SER A 225 5.19 -2.89 -12.90
CA SER A 225 6.40 -3.58 -12.42
C SER A 225 6.11 -4.99 -11.97
N LYS A 226 4.97 -5.20 -11.29
CA LYS A 226 4.51 -6.51 -10.86
C LYS A 226 4.12 -7.40 -12.03
N VAL A 227 3.42 -6.86 -13.03
CA VAL A 227 3.14 -7.57 -14.29
C VAL A 227 4.45 -8.02 -14.93
N LYS A 228 5.41 -7.11 -15.10
CA LYS A 228 6.74 -7.41 -15.66
C LYS A 228 7.45 -8.52 -14.87
N ALA A 229 7.34 -8.50 -13.55
CA ALA A 229 7.93 -9.51 -12.68
C ALA A 229 7.35 -10.91 -12.86
N ASN A 230 6.05 -10.99 -13.13
CA ASN A 230 5.38 -12.27 -13.33
C ASN A 230 5.66 -12.92 -14.69
N GLU A 231 6.17 -12.17 -15.67
CA GLU A 231 6.54 -12.71 -16.99
C GLU A 231 7.58 -13.83 -16.91
N TYR A 232 8.48 -13.71 -15.93
CA TYR A 232 9.56 -14.67 -15.70
C TYR A 232 9.12 -15.88 -14.85
N ASN A 233 7.87 -15.89 -14.36
CA ASN A 233 7.29 -16.97 -13.58
C ASN A 233 6.38 -17.84 -14.46
N VAL A 234 6.85 -19.04 -14.80
CA VAL A 234 6.19 -20.00 -15.72
C VAL A 234 4.75 -20.36 -15.32
N GLY A 235 4.35 -20.17 -14.05
CA GLY A 235 2.99 -20.40 -13.56
C GLY A 235 2.05 -19.17 -13.54
N CYS A 236 2.54 -17.99 -13.94
CA CYS A 236 1.82 -16.71 -13.87
C CYS A 236 1.57 -16.06 -15.24
N MET A 237 1.87 -16.77 -16.35
CA MET A 237 1.60 -16.27 -17.69
C MET A 237 0.11 -15.88 -17.81
N ASN A 238 -0.13 -14.65 -18.27
CA ASN A 238 -1.44 -14.02 -18.46
C ASN A 238 -2.19 -13.53 -17.21
N ARG A 239 -1.50 -13.32 -16.08
CA ARG A 239 -2.12 -12.66 -14.92
C ARG A 239 -1.95 -11.15 -14.98
N GLU A 240 -3.07 -10.52 -15.18
CA GLU A 240 -3.32 -9.13 -14.84
C GLU A 240 -3.04 -8.90 -13.35
N GLU A 241 -2.45 -7.75 -13.02
CA GLU A 241 -2.19 -7.32 -11.65
C GLU A 241 -3.03 -6.08 -11.35
N LYS A 242 -3.33 -5.87 -10.07
CA LYS A 242 -4.16 -4.74 -9.65
C LYS A 242 -3.75 -4.17 -8.31
N VAL A 243 -3.98 -2.88 -8.14
CA VAL A 243 -3.86 -2.15 -6.87
C VAL A 243 -5.14 -1.38 -6.62
N CYS A 244 -5.60 -1.40 -5.37
CA CYS A 244 -6.75 -0.64 -4.93
C CYS A 244 -6.35 0.62 -4.15
N ILE A 245 -6.85 1.78 -4.57
CA ILE A 245 -6.58 3.08 -3.95
C ILE A 245 -7.87 3.65 -3.39
N PRO A 246 -7.90 4.06 -2.12
CA PRO A 246 -9.05 4.78 -1.56
C PRO A 246 -9.23 6.15 -2.20
N LEU A 247 -10.47 6.48 -2.55
CA LEU A 247 -10.91 7.77 -3.06
C LEU A 247 -11.81 8.48 -2.04
N ALA A 248 -12.21 9.72 -2.36
CA ALA A 248 -13.17 10.48 -1.58
C ALA A 248 -14.50 9.76 -1.35
N TYR A 249 -15.19 10.15 -0.28
CA TYR A 249 -16.50 9.65 0.17
C TYR A 249 -16.60 8.14 0.39
N GLY A 250 -15.49 7.42 0.37
CA GLY A 250 -15.49 5.98 0.48
C GLY A 250 -15.71 5.30 -0.86
N HIS A 251 -15.31 5.90 -1.98
CA HIS A 251 -15.11 5.16 -3.21
C HIS A 251 -13.70 4.56 -3.24
N PHE A 252 -13.48 3.60 -4.15
CA PHE A 252 -12.16 3.02 -4.38
C PHE A 252 -11.89 2.96 -5.89
N LEU A 253 -10.66 3.27 -6.25
CA LEU A 253 -10.12 3.13 -7.60
C LEU A 253 -9.34 1.83 -7.69
N ILE A 254 -9.65 1.00 -8.67
CA ILE A 254 -8.80 -0.09 -9.10
C ILE A 254 -7.95 0.39 -10.27
N ILE A 255 -6.64 0.28 -10.10
CA ILE A 255 -5.69 0.39 -11.20
C ILE A 255 -5.24 -1.01 -11.55
N ARG A 256 -5.49 -1.40 -12.79
CA ARG A 256 -5.32 -2.75 -13.29
C ARG A 256 -4.36 -2.72 -14.46
N ALA A 257 -3.36 -3.57 -14.48
CA ALA A 257 -2.42 -3.65 -15.58
C ALA A 257 -2.30 -5.06 -16.11
N SER A 258 -2.18 -5.16 -17.44
CA SER A 258 -1.84 -6.40 -18.12
C SER A 258 -0.85 -6.14 -19.24
N LYS A 259 -0.10 -7.18 -19.60
CA LYS A 259 0.88 -7.12 -20.68
C LYS A 259 0.17 -7.03 -22.02
N LEU A 260 0.63 -6.14 -22.88
CA LEU A 260 0.27 -6.13 -24.29
C LEU A 260 1.14 -7.11 -25.06
N GLU A 261 0.50 -8.00 -25.82
CA GLU A 261 1.20 -8.91 -26.71
C GLU A 261 1.92 -8.13 -27.82
N ARG A 262 3.10 -8.62 -28.19
CA ARG A 262 3.89 -8.05 -29.26
C ARG A 262 3.26 -8.42 -30.60
N THR A 263 3.11 -7.43 -31.47
CA THR A 263 2.69 -7.64 -32.87
C THR A 263 3.77 -7.11 -33.80
N SER A 264 3.63 -7.32 -35.12
CA SER A 264 4.57 -6.79 -36.11
C SER A 264 4.68 -5.25 -36.07
N SER A 265 3.65 -4.56 -35.61
CA SER A 265 3.57 -3.09 -35.54
C SER A 265 3.72 -2.53 -34.12
N PHE A 266 3.74 -3.36 -33.08
CA PHE A 266 3.79 -2.92 -31.70
C PHE A 266 4.79 -3.74 -30.88
N GLN A 267 5.79 -3.05 -30.32
CA GLN A 267 6.92 -3.69 -29.63
C GLN A 267 6.57 -4.29 -28.26
N GLY A 268 5.31 -4.25 -27.86
CA GLY A 268 4.84 -4.67 -26.53
C GLY A 268 4.79 -3.51 -25.54
N GLY A 269 4.28 -3.80 -24.35
CA GLY A 269 4.06 -2.80 -23.32
C GLY A 269 3.00 -3.25 -22.32
N TYR A 270 2.31 -2.29 -21.72
CA TYR A 270 1.29 -2.53 -20.72
C TYR A 270 0.04 -1.70 -21.03
N VAL A 271 -1.12 -2.32 -20.94
CA VAL A 271 -2.39 -1.59 -20.84
C VAL A 271 -2.73 -1.41 -19.38
N VAL A 272 -3.13 -0.21 -19.00
CA VAL A 272 -3.53 0.13 -17.64
C VAL A 272 -4.94 0.69 -17.68
N LEU A 273 -5.84 0.06 -16.91
CA LEU A 273 -7.23 0.43 -16.76
C LEU A 273 -7.44 1.05 -15.38
N PHE A 274 -8.26 2.11 -15.36
CA PHE A 274 -8.73 2.80 -14.17
C PHE A 274 -10.22 2.55 -14.04
N GLU A 275 -10.64 1.85 -12.99
CA GLU A 275 -12.02 1.43 -12.80
C GLU A 275 -12.48 1.72 -11.37
N ARG A 276 -13.77 2.01 -11.19
CA ARG A 276 -14.38 1.95 -9.86
C ARG A 276 -14.28 0.52 -9.33
N ALA A 277 -13.86 0.38 -8.08
CA ALA A 277 -13.76 -0.93 -7.45
C ALA A 277 -15.13 -1.57 -7.27
N ARG A 278 -15.22 -2.87 -7.55
CA ARG A 278 -16.44 -3.65 -7.30
C ARG A 278 -16.47 -4.09 -5.85
N PRO A 279 -17.65 -4.28 -5.23
CA PRO A 279 -17.73 -4.70 -3.82
C PRO A 279 -16.92 -5.97 -3.50
N GLU A 280 -16.82 -6.92 -4.43
CA GLU A 280 -16.01 -8.14 -4.27
C GLU A 280 -14.51 -7.86 -4.13
N GLU A 281 -14.01 -6.78 -4.72
CA GLU A 281 -12.61 -6.35 -4.66
C GLU A 281 -12.32 -5.55 -3.39
N ILE A 282 -13.33 -4.84 -2.89
CA ILE A 282 -13.23 -3.99 -1.70
C ILE A 282 -13.38 -4.82 -0.42
N PHE A 283 -14.24 -5.84 -0.43
CA PHE A 283 -14.53 -6.65 0.74
C PHE A 283 -13.26 -7.22 1.41
N PRO A 284 -12.28 -7.82 0.69
CA PRO A 284 -11.02 -8.24 1.30
C PRO A 284 -10.30 -7.09 2.02
N LEU A 285 -10.21 -5.91 1.42
CA LEU A 285 -9.54 -4.74 2.00
C LEU A 285 -10.19 -4.31 3.31
N ILE A 286 -11.51 -4.15 3.29
CA ILE A 286 -12.29 -3.78 4.48
C ILE A 286 -12.08 -4.81 5.59
N THR A 287 -12.03 -6.10 5.23
CA THR A 287 -11.84 -7.15 6.24
C THR A 287 -10.47 -7.09 6.90
N GLU A 288 -9.43 -6.65 6.19
CA GLU A 288 -8.10 -6.45 6.77
C GLU A 288 -8.02 -5.16 7.60
N VAL A 289 -8.66 -4.09 7.11
CA VAL A 289 -8.78 -2.80 7.82
C VAL A 289 -9.54 -2.96 9.14
N TYR A 290 -10.61 -3.74 9.21
CA TYR A 290 -11.28 -4.02 10.48
C TYR A 290 -10.68 -5.21 11.24
N SER A 291 -9.79 -5.96 10.60
CA SER A 291 -9.14 -7.15 11.15
C SER A 291 -10.18 -8.19 11.61
N PHE A 292 -11.11 -8.48 10.70
CA PHE A 292 -12.14 -9.51 10.91
C PHE A 292 -11.52 -10.91 10.86
N THR A 293 -11.94 -11.75 11.79
CA THR A 293 -11.60 -13.18 11.81
C THR A 293 -12.28 -13.92 10.65
N THR A 294 -11.76 -15.10 10.30
CA THR A 294 -12.36 -15.95 9.26
C THR A 294 -13.86 -16.19 9.49
N ARG A 295 -14.29 -16.35 10.74
CA ARG A 295 -15.71 -16.54 11.08
C ARG A 295 -16.54 -15.27 10.94
N GLU A 296 -16.02 -14.13 11.38
CA GLU A 296 -16.69 -12.84 11.15
C GLU A 296 -16.84 -12.55 9.65
N LYS A 297 -15.81 -12.83 8.83
CA LYS A 297 -15.89 -12.68 7.36
C LYS A 297 -17.00 -13.54 6.76
N GLN A 298 -17.20 -14.77 7.24
CA GLN A 298 -18.30 -15.64 6.80
C GLN A 298 -19.68 -15.08 7.19
N VAL A 299 -19.83 -14.63 8.43
CA VAL A 299 -21.06 -14.00 8.92
C VAL A 299 -21.42 -12.78 8.07
N ILE A 300 -20.46 -11.88 7.83
CA ILE A 300 -20.69 -10.66 7.05
C ILE A 300 -21.10 -10.99 5.61
N ARG A 301 -20.44 -11.93 4.93
CA ARG A 301 -20.81 -12.33 3.56
C ARG A 301 -22.27 -12.77 3.46
N LYS A 302 -22.73 -13.57 4.42
CA LYS A 302 -24.13 -14.05 4.49
C LYS A 302 -25.10 -12.93 4.91
N ILE A 303 -24.63 -11.95 5.69
CA ILE A 303 -25.40 -10.75 6.00
C ILE A 303 -25.68 -9.92 4.74
N LEU A 304 -24.66 -9.76 3.90
CA LEU A 304 -24.74 -9.02 2.63
C LEU A 304 -25.70 -9.67 1.63
N THR A 305 -25.97 -10.97 1.74
CA THR A 305 -27.00 -11.67 0.95
C THR A 305 -28.39 -11.62 1.58
N GLY A 306 -28.59 -10.85 2.65
CA GLY A 306 -29.90 -10.65 3.29
C GLY A 306 -30.32 -11.68 4.35
N MET A 307 -29.47 -12.64 4.73
CA MET A 307 -29.86 -13.73 5.64
C MET A 307 -30.13 -13.27 7.08
N SER A 308 -31.30 -13.57 7.62
CA SER A 308 -31.65 -13.33 9.02
C SER A 308 -30.71 -14.04 10.00
N THR A 309 -30.73 -13.63 11.28
CA THR A 309 -29.95 -14.30 12.34
C THR A 309 -30.28 -15.79 12.48
N LYS A 310 -31.53 -16.18 12.23
CA LYS A 310 -31.95 -17.60 12.26
C LYS A 310 -31.38 -18.39 11.09
N GLU A 311 -31.42 -17.82 9.88
CA GLU A 311 -30.83 -18.44 8.68
C GLU A 311 -29.31 -18.53 8.80
N LEU A 312 -28.64 -17.50 9.33
CA LEU A 312 -27.21 -17.52 9.63
C LEU A 312 -26.83 -18.65 10.58
N ALA A 313 -27.59 -18.82 11.67
CA ALA A 313 -27.37 -19.88 12.65
C ALA A 313 -27.49 -21.27 12.01
N HIS A 314 -28.53 -21.47 11.20
CA HIS A 314 -28.75 -22.70 10.46
C HIS A 314 -27.64 -22.98 9.44
N GLU A 315 -27.33 -22.01 8.58
CA GLU A 315 -26.35 -22.13 7.49
C GLU A 315 -24.92 -22.36 8.01
N LEU A 316 -24.55 -21.71 9.11
CA LEU A 316 -23.22 -21.83 9.71
C LEU A 316 -23.14 -22.98 10.75
N CYS A 317 -24.23 -23.71 10.97
CA CYS A 317 -24.35 -24.77 11.97
C CYS A 317 -23.91 -24.33 13.39
N ILE A 318 -24.37 -23.15 13.83
CA ILE A 318 -24.08 -22.57 15.15
C ILE A 318 -25.36 -22.10 15.83
N SER A 319 -25.30 -21.82 17.15
CA SER A 319 -26.45 -21.28 17.87
C SER A 319 -26.75 -19.83 17.48
N ILE A 320 -28.02 -19.41 17.63
CA ILE A 320 -28.42 -18.00 17.45
C ILE A 320 -27.61 -17.07 18.38
N TYR A 321 -27.34 -17.50 19.62
CA TYR A 321 -26.52 -16.75 20.56
C TYR A 321 -25.09 -16.56 20.04
N THR A 322 -24.49 -17.59 19.43
CA THR A 322 -23.16 -17.49 18.81
C THR A 322 -23.15 -16.51 17.64
N VAL A 323 -24.23 -16.45 16.84
CA VAL A 323 -24.36 -15.42 15.78
C VAL A 323 -24.43 -14.02 16.40
N GLN A 324 -25.16 -13.84 17.50
CA GLN A 324 -25.24 -12.56 18.21
C GLN A 324 -23.88 -12.14 18.78
N ASP A 325 -23.11 -13.07 19.34
CA ASP A 325 -21.75 -12.80 19.82
C ASP A 325 -20.82 -12.36 18.68
N HIS A 326 -20.90 -13.02 17.52
CA HIS A 326 -20.17 -12.59 16.33
C HIS A 326 -20.60 -11.19 15.87
N LEU A 327 -21.90 -10.90 15.82
CA LEU A 327 -22.42 -9.57 15.47
C LEU A 327 -21.94 -8.49 16.43
N LYS A 328 -21.94 -8.77 17.74
CA LYS A 328 -21.43 -7.84 18.76
C LYS A 328 -19.96 -7.52 18.52
N SER A 329 -19.12 -8.54 18.31
CA SER A 329 -17.69 -8.35 17.98
C SER A 329 -17.50 -7.54 16.69
N ILE A 330 -18.31 -7.80 15.66
CA ILE A 330 -18.25 -7.07 14.39
C ILE A 330 -18.61 -5.60 14.62
N PHE A 331 -19.69 -5.31 15.35
CA PHE A 331 -20.14 -3.95 15.66
C PHE A 331 -19.11 -3.17 16.47
N GLU A 332 -18.46 -3.82 17.45
CA GLU A 332 -17.35 -3.21 18.20
C GLU A 332 -16.15 -2.87 17.31
N LYS A 333 -15.85 -3.72 16.32
CA LYS A 333 -14.72 -3.49 15.39
C LYS A 333 -14.99 -2.39 14.37
N THR A 334 -16.22 -2.26 13.89
CA THR A 334 -16.60 -1.25 12.90
C THR A 334 -17.06 0.06 13.53
N GLY A 335 -17.45 0.05 14.80
CA GLY A 335 -18.05 1.21 15.48
C GLY A 335 -19.51 1.46 15.10
N VAL A 336 -20.16 0.52 14.40
CA VAL A 336 -21.58 0.63 14.04
C VAL A 336 -22.48 0.04 15.12
N SER A 337 -23.74 0.46 15.16
CA SER A 337 -24.72 0.03 16.16
C SER A 337 -25.79 -0.93 15.63
N SER A 338 -25.90 -1.04 14.30
CA SER A 338 -26.95 -1.83 13.66
C SER A 338 -26.45 -2.65 12.48
N ARG A 339 -27.24 -3.66 12.12
CA ARG A 339 -26.99 -4.50 10.94
C ARG A 339 -27.04 -3.69 9.64
N ASN A 340 -27.95 -2.72 9.54
CA ASN A 340 -28.06 -1.88 8.35
C ASN A 340 -26.87 -0.91 8.25
N GLU A 341 -26.42 -0.35 9.37
CA GLU A 341 -25.18 0.43 9.41
C GLU A 341 -23.96 -0.42 9.04
N LEU A 342 -23.90 -1.68 9.45
CA LEU A 342 -22.83 -2.60 9.00
C LEU A 342 -22.85 -2.81 7.48
N VAL A 343 -24.02 -3.03 6.89
CA VAL A 343 -24.16 -3.18 5.43
C VAL A 343 -23.74 -1.88 4.73
N TRP A 344 -24.14 -0.73 5.26
CA TRP A 344 -23.71 0.57 4.75
C TRP A 344 -22.19 0.74 4.81
N GLU A 345 -21.60 0.47 5.97
CA GLU A 345 -20.18 0.68 6.28
C GLU A 345 -19.25 -0.30 5.55
N VAL A 346 -19.72 -1.51 5.20
CA VAL A 346 -18.90 -2.55 4.56
C VAL A 346 -19.20 -2.70 3.06
N PHE A 347 -20.34 -2.20 2.57
CA PHE A 347 -20.79 -2.46 1.20
C PHE A 347 -21.38 -1.23 0.52
N SER A 348 -22.47 -0.66 1.03
CA SER A 348 -23.23 0.33 0.27
C SER A 348 -22.50 1.65 0.05
N ARG A 349 -21.70 2.09 1.03
CA ARG A 349 -20.84 3.29 0.88
C ARG A 349 -19.89 3.22 -0.33
N PHE A 350 -19.57 2.01 -0.76
CA PHE A 350 -18.63 1.78 -1.86
C PHE A 350 -19.31 1.54 -3.21
N CYS A 351 -20.62 1.28 -3.20
CA CYS A 351 -21.36 0.86 -4.39
C CYS A 351 -22.30 1.95 -4.94
N PHE A 352 -22.68 2.93 -4.12
CA PHE A 352 -23.64 3.96 -4.48
C PHE A 352 -23.02 5.35 -4.32
N ASP A 353 -23.27 6.23 -5.29
CA ASP A 353 -22.97 7.65 -5.16
C ASP A 353 -23.93 8.22 -4.09
N VAL A 354 -23.39 8.91 -3.09
CA VAL A 354 -24.20 9.43 -1.96
C VAL A 354 -25.02 10.67 -2.38
N ASP A 355 -24.81 11.17 -3.59
CA ASP A 355 -25.46 12.36 -4.16
C ASP A 355 -26.42 12.01 -5.32
N GLU A 356 -27.45 11.21 -5.05
CA GLU A 356 -28.70 11.20 -5.85
C GLU A 356 -29.90 11.70 -5.06
#